data_AF-A0AA38PMC1-F1
#
_entry.id   AF-A0AA38PMC1-F1
#
_cell.length_a   1.000
_cell.length_b   1.000
_cell.length_c   1.000
_cell.angle_alpha   90.00
_cell.angle_beta   90.00
_cell.angle_gamma   90.00
#
_symmetry.space_group_name_H-M   'P 1'
#
loop_
_entity.id
_entity.type
_entity.pdbx_description
1 polymer ?
#
loop_
_entity_poly.entity_id
_entity_poly.type
_entity_poly.pdbx_seq_one_letter_code
_entity_poly.pdbx_strand_id
1 'polypeptide(L)'
;MSRIREKATESEAVVRSITDDIQVLDLAKKNLASSMTTLKRLQMLIDALAQLGDLVPESKYHEISQTLAAVKQLASTFTSYMSVPRVLQAWKQIQELQTKLCSIIDKDFNTFSKGMKPAVIADACLVVDVLGEDFRSLLVDRYVGLVLKEYRRIFCTSDEAG
;
A
#
# COMPACT_ATOMS: atom_id res chain seq x y z
N MET A 1 -67.08 -20.66 -6.51
CA MET A 1 -66.09 -19.65 -6.95
C MET A 1 -65.31 -19.01 -5.80
N SER A 2 -65.91 -18.67 -4.64
CA SER A 2 -65.16 -18.05 -3.52
C SER A 2 -64.05 -18.94 -2.94
N ARG A 3 -64.31 -20.24 -2.77
CA ARG A 3 -63.36 -21.20 -2.18
C ARG A 3 -62.07 -21.41 -2.98
N ILE A 4 -62.14 -21.29 -4.30
CA ILE A 4 -60.96 -21.35 -5.19
C ILE A 4 -60.14 -20.06 -5.06
N ARG A 5 -60.84 -18.92 -5.00
CA ARG A 5 -60.22 -17.61 -4.78
C ARG A 5 -59.51 -17.54 -3.44
N GLU A 6 -60.14 -18.02 -2.37
CA GLU A 6 -59.58 -18.04 -1.03
C GLU A 6 -58.31 -18.91 -0.95
N LYS A 7 -58.34 -20.12 -1.51
CA LYS A 7 -57.14 -20.98 -1.60
C LYS A 7 -56.03 -20.38 -2.48
N ALA A 8 -56.39 -19.66 -3.54
CA ALA A 8 -55.41 -18.98 -4.39
C ALA A 8 -54.74 -17.82 -3.64
N THR A 9 -55.50 -17.01 -2.90
CA THR A 9 -54.95 -15.93 -2.06
C THR A 9 -54.07 -16.47 -0.94
N GLU A 10 -54.48 -17.58 -0.29
CA GLU A 10 -53.67 -18.25 0.73
C GLU A 10 -52.36 -18.78 0.14
N SER A 11 -52.42 -19.41 -1.04
CA SER A 11 -51.23 -19.90 -1.75
C SER A 11 -50.30 -18.75 -2.16
N GLU A 12 -50.84 -17.62 -2.63
CA GLU A 12 -50.07 -16.42 -2.96
C GLU A 12 -49.37 -15.84 -1.73
N ALA A 13 -50.07 -15.77 -0.59
CA ALA A 13 -49.50 -15.31 0.66
C ALA A 13 -48.34 -16.20 1.14
N VAL A 14 -48.50 -17.53 1.03
CA VAL A 14 -47.43 -18.50 1.36
C VAL A 14 -46.22 -18.32 0.44
N VAL A 15 -46.43 -18.22 -0.88
CA VAL A 15 -45.33 -18.02 -1.85
C VAL A 15 -44.62 -16.69 -1.59
N ARG A 16 -45.36 -15.63 -1.25
CA ARG A 16 -44.79 -14.33 -0.90
C ARG A 16 -43.91 -14.40 0.34
N SER A 17 -44.37 -15.09 1.39
CA SER A 17 -43.58 -15.33 2.61
C SER A 17 -42.28 -16.06 2.29
N ILE A 18 -42.35 -17.13 1.50
CA ILE A 18 -41.16 -17.90 1.09
C ILE A 18 -40.19 -17.02 0.31
N THR A 19 -40.70 -16.17 -0.58
CA THR A 19 -39.85 -15.29 -1.41
C THR A 19 -39.16 -14.22 -0.57
N ASP A 20 -39.84 -13.69 0.44
CA ASP A 20 -39.25 -12.73 1.40
C ASP A 20 -38.11 -13.38 2.20
N ASP A 21 -38.34 -14.58 2.72
CA ASP A 21 -37.32 -15.36 3.44
C ASP A 21 -36.09 -15.66 2.55
N ILE A 22 -36.30 -16.01 1.28
CA ILE A 22 -35.21 -16.24 0.31
C ILE A 22 -34.40 -14.95 0.10
N GLN A 23 -35.04 -13.79 0.00
CA GLN A 23 -34.34 -12.51 -0.18
C GLN A 23 -33.48 -12.17 1.04
N VAL A 24 -33.98 -12.40 2.25
CA VAL A 24 -33.21 -12.20 3.49
C VAL A 24 -32.01 -13.15 3.53
N LEU A 25 -32.21 -14.42 3.15
CA LEU A 25 -31.13 -15.40 3.10
C LEU A 25 -30.05 -15.03 2.06
N ASP A 26 -30.45 -14.57 0.88
CA ASP A 26 -29.53 -14.11 -0.16
C ASP A 26 -28.73 -12.87 0.29
N LEU A 27 -29.38 -11.93 0.97
CA LEU A 27 -28.71 -10.78 1.56
C LEU A 27 -27.69 -11.22 2.62
N ALA A 28 -28.08 -12.14 3.51
CA ALA A 28 -27.19 -12.70 4.52
C ALA A 28 -25.99 -13.40 3.89
N LYS A 29 -26.21 -14.21 2.84
CA LYS A 29 -25.14 -14.88 2.09
C LYS A 29 -24.20 -13.89 1.44
N LYS A 30 -24.71 -12.83 0.80
CA LYS A 30 -23.91 -11.78 0.18
C LYS A 30 -23.05 -11.04 1.21
N ASN A 31 -23.64 -10.69 2.36
CA ASN A 31 -22.94 -10.04 3.46
C ASN A 31 -21.83 -10.93 4.04
N LEU A 32 -22.09 -12.23 4.22
CA LEU A 32 -21.09 -13.19 4.66
C LEU A 32 -19.94 -13.32 3.66
N ALA A 33 -20.23 -13.47 2.36
CA ALA A 33 -19.20 -13.56 1.32
C ALA A 33 -18.33 -12.29 1.25
N SER A 34 -18.96 -11.12 1.35
CA SER A 34 -18.26 -9.83 1.42
C SER A 34 -17.37 -9.73 2.66
N SER A 35 -17.88 -10.15 3.82
CA SER A 35 -17.15 -10.13 5.09
C SER A 35 -15.94 -11.07 5.05
N MET A 36 -16.13 -12.28 4.53
CA MET A 36 -15.06 -13.27 4.36
C MET A 36 -13.95 -12.76 3.44
N THR A 37 -14.32 -12.15 2.32
CA THR A 37 -13.36 -11.57 1.36
C THR A 37 -12.58 -10.42 1.99
N THR A 38 -13.27 -9.53 2.70
CA THR A 38 -12.64 -8.38 3.39
C THR A 38 -11.65 -8.84 4.45
N LEU A 39 -12.04 -9.81 5.28
CA LEU A 39 -11.16 -10.38 6.30
C LEU A 39 -9.95 -11.08 5.68
N LYS A 40 -10.12 -11.83 4.57
CA LYS A 40 -9.01 -12.46 3.88
C LYS A 40 -8.03 -11.42 3.31
N ARG A 41 -8.53 -10.33 2.73
CA ARG A 41 -7.68 -9.22 2.24
C ARG A 41 -6.93 -8.53 3.38
N LEU A 42 -7.54 -8.41 4.57
CA LEU A 42 -6.88 -7.84 5.74
C LEU A 42 -5.75 -8.75 6.22
N GLN A 43 -5.99 -10.07 6.24
CA GLN A 43 -4.95 -11.04 6.56
C GLN A 43 -3.79 -10.94 5.56
N MET A 44 -4.07 -10.88 4.26
CA MET A 44 -3.04 -10.71 3.22
C MET A 44 -2.23 -9.42 3.42
N LEU A 45 -2.86 -8.32 3.83
CA LEU A 45 -2.15 -7.07 4.13
C LEU A 45 -1.19 -7.22 5.31
N ILE A 46 -1.61 -7.91 6.37
CA ILE A 46 -0.78 -8.15 7.56
C ILE A 46 0.40 -9.07 7.21
N ASP A 47 0.16 -10.12 6.43
CA ASP A 47 1.20 -11.06 6.01
C ASP A 47 2.24 -10.35 5.12
N ALA A 48 1.78 -9.54 4.15
CA ALA A 48 2.67 -8.76 3.28
C ALA A 48 3.47 -7.70 4.07
N LEU A 49 2.88 -7.11 5.11
CA LEU A 49 3.59 -6.19 6.01
C LEU A 49 4.68 -6.89 6.82
N ALA A 50 4.42 -8.10 7.32
CA ALA A 50 5.42 -8.90 8.01
C ALA A 50 6.57 -9.26 7.07
N GLN A 51 6.26 -9.76 5.86
CA GLN A 51 7.24 -10.07 4.84
C GLN A 51 8.09 -8.84 4.46
N LEU A 52 7.47 -7.67 4.30
CA LEU A 52 8.20 -6.43 4.03
C LEU A 52 9.16 -6.09 5.17
N GLY A 53 8.74 -6.29 6.42
CA GLY A 53 9.58 -6.09 7.61
C GLY A 53 10.83 -6.99 7.61
N ASP A 54 10.70 -8.22 7.14
CA ASP A 54 11.80 -9.20 7.05
C ASP A 54 12.74 -8.93 5.87
N LEU A 55 12.23 -8.40 4.76
CA LEU A 55 13.02 -8.09 3.55
C LEU A 55 13.87 -6.82 3.69
N VAL A 56 13.38 -5.82 4.43
CA VAL A 56 14.08 -4.55 4.67
C VAL A 56 15.51 -4.73 5.20
N PRO A 57 15.79 -5.55 6.24
CA PRO A 57 17.16 -5.76 6.72
C PRO A 57 18.04 -6.52 5.73
N GLU A 58 17.47 -7.40 4.88
CA GLU A 58 18.23 -8.15 3.88
C GLU A 58 18.62 -7.30 2.65
N SER A 59 18.11 -6.07 2.54
CA SER A 59 18.41 -5.13 1.44
C SER A 59 18.13 -5.71 0.04
N LYS A 60 17.17 -6.63 -0.07
CA LYS A 60 16.70 -7.21 -1.34
C LYS A 60 15.74 -6.24 -2.03
N TYR A 61 16.28 -5.17 -2.58
CA TYR A 61 15.51 -4.06 -3.16
C TYR A 61 14.47 -4.48 -4.20
N HIS A 62 14.78 -5.48 -5.03
CA HIS A 62 13.82 -6.00 -6.00
C HIS A 62 12.56 -6.59 -5.34
N GLU A 63 12.72 -7.49 -4.36
CA GLU A 63 11.60 -8.10 -3.64
C GLU A 63 10.84 -7.09 -2.77
N ILE A 64 11.56 -6.13 -2.20
CA ILE A 64 10.98 -5.00 -1.46
C ILE A 64 10.06 -4.19 -2.37
N SER A 65 10.46 -3.90 -3.62
CA SER A 65 9.64 -3.11 -4.55
C SER A 65 8.29 -3.80 -4.84
N GLN A 66 8.32 -5.11 -5.12
CA GLN A 66 7.12 -5.90 -5.41
C GLN A 66 6.19 -5.99 -4.20
N THR A 67 6.76 -6.28 -3.02
CA THR A 67 5.99 -6.44 -1.78
C THR A 67 5.41 -5.10 -1.35
N LEU A 68 6.17 -4.01 -1.44
CA LEU A 68 5.68 -2.66 -1.13
C LEU A 68 4.55 -2.23 -2.07
N ALA A 69 4.62 -2.55 -3.36
CA ALA A 69 3.55 -2.27 -4.31
C ALA A 69 2.26 -3.01 -3.94
N ALA A 70 2.37 -4.30 -3.60
CA ALA A 70 1.25 -5.11 -3.13
C ALA A 70 0.65 -4.55 -1.83
N VAL A 71 1.49 -4.15 -0.87
CA VAL A 71 1.05 -3.51 0.38
C VAL A 71 0.28 -2.21 0.10
N LYS A 72 0.78 -1.33 -0.79
CA LYS A 72 0.08 -0.08 -1.14
C LYS A 72 -1.30 -0.35 -1.77
N GLN A 73 -1.38 -1.32 -2.68
CA GLN A 73 -2.64 -1.72 -3.33
C GLN A 73 -3.64 -2.32 -2.33
N LEU A 74 -3.18 -3.19 -1.42
CA LEU A 74 -4.05 -3.75 -0.39
C LEU A 74 -4.52 -2.65 0.57
N ALA A 75 -3.61 -1.80 1.03
CA ALA A 75 -3.89 -0.70 1.96
C ALA A 75 -4.92 0.30 1.39
N SER A 76 -4.86 0.63 0.09
CA SER A 76 -5.81 1.56 -0.53
C SER A 76 -7.26 1.06 -0.47
N THR A 77 -7.46 -0.26 -0.43
CA THR A 77 -8.78 -0.89 -0.27
C THR A 77 -9.38 -0.64 1.11
N PHE A 78 -8.52 -0.38 2.11
CA PHE A 78 -8.93 -0.23 3.51
C PHE A 78 -9.14 1.21 3.97
N THR A 79 -9.02 2.20 3.09
CA THR A 79 -9.17 3.64 3.42
C THR A 79 -10.52 3.98 4.06
N SER A 80 -11.61 3.33 3.64
CA SER A 80 -12.94 3.49 4.26
C SER A 80 -13.07 2.86 5.65
N TYR A 81 -12.11 2.02 6.06
CA TYR A 81 -12.11 1.28 7.32
C TYR A 81 -11.15 1.86 8.38
N MET A 82 -10.69 3.11 8.21
CA MET A 82 -9.77 3.78 9.15
C MET A 82 -10.30 3.86 10.60
N SER A 83 -11.62 3.80 10.80
CA SER A 83 -12.23 3.79 12.13
C SER A 83 -11.92 2.52 12.92
N VAL A 84 -11.53 1.43 12.25
CA VAL A 84 -11.20 0.15 12.89
C VAL A 84 -9.78 0.22 13.44
N PRO A 85 -9.57 0.05 14.77
CA PRO A 85 -8.25 0.21 15.39
C PRO A 85 -7.16 -0.67 14.77
N ARG A 86 -7.50 -1.89 14.38
CA ARG A 86 -6.56 -2.84 13.77
C ARG A 86 -6.09 -2.39 12.38
N VAL A 87 -6.99 -1.81 11.58
CA VAL A 87 -6.67 -1.26 10.27
C VAL A 87 -5.78 -0.03 10.42
N LEU A 88 -6.12 0.85 11.37
CA LEU A 88 -5.31 2.03 11.69
C LEU A 88 -3.89 1.64 12.15
N GLN A 89 -3.75 0.58 12.95
CA GLN A 89 -2.45 0.05 13.36
C GLN A 89 -1.62 -0.40 12.15
N ALA A 90 -2.21 -1.16 11.23
CA ALA A 90 -1.54 -1.59 10.00
C ALA A 90 -1.08 -0.39 9.17
N TRP A 91 -1.92 0.64 9.05
CA TRP A 91 -1.55 1.89 8.37
C TRP A 91 -0.37 2.60 9.01
N LYS A 92 -0.33 2.71 10.33
CA LYS A 92 0.84 3.26 11.04
C LYS A 92 2.10 2.45 10.76
N GLN A 93 2.01 1.13 10.80
CA GLN A 93 3.15 0.25 10.48
C GLN A 93 3.65 0.43 9.04
N ILE A 94 2.75 0.61 8.07
CA ILE A 94 3.12 0.92 6.68
C ILE A 94 3.93 2.22 6.63
N GLN A 95 3.47 3.28 7.29
CA GLN A 95 4.15 4.58 7.29
C GLN A 95 5.52 4.52 7.98
N GLU A 96 5.62 3.79 9.10
CA GLU A 96 6.89 3.56 9.79
C GLU A 96 7.89 2.80 8.91
N LEU A 97 7.44 1.74 8.22
CA LEU A 97 8.28 0.97 7.31
C LEU A 97 8.70 1.81 6.09
N GLN A 98 7.81 2.60 5.52
CA GLN A 98 8.14 3.52 4.43
C GLN A 98 9.20 4.53 4.86
N THR A 99 9.05 5.13 6.04
CA THR A 99 10.02 6.10 6.58
C THR A 99 11.39 5.44 6.80
N LYS A 100 11.42 4.24 7.39
CA LYS A 100 12.65 3.46 7.57
C LYS A 100 13.31 3.14 6.23
N LEU A 101 12.53 2.71 5.25
CA LEU A 101 13.01 2.36 3.91
C LEU A 101 13.59 3.57 3.18
N CYS A 102 12.92 4.74 3.25
CA CYS A 102 13.47 5.99 2.75
C CYS A 102 14.82 6.31 3.39
N SER A 103 14.96 6.17 4.72
CA SER A 103 16.23 6.42 5.41
C SER A 103 17.34 5.44 5.01
N ILE A 104 17.02 4.17 4.76
CA ILE A 104 17.98 3.15 4.31
C ILE A 104 18.46 3.49 2.90
N ILE A 105 17.53 3.71 1.97
CA ILE A 105 17.84 4.09 0.59
C ILE A 105 18.69 5.37 0.58
N ASP A 106 18.33 6.34 1.42
CA ASP A 106 19.04 7.60 1.55
C ASP A 106 20.52 7.43 1.99
N LYS A 107 20.79 6.51 2.91
CA LYS A 107 22.15 6.14 3.35
C LYS A 107 22.91 5.37 2.27
N ASP A 108 22.25 4.47 1.58
CA ASP A 108 22.85 3.64 0.54
C ASP A 108 23.22 4.48 -0.69
N PHE A 109 22.38 5.44 -1.08
CA PHE A 109 22.69 6.42 -2.12
C PHE A 109 23.88 7.33 -1.73
N ASN A 110 23.99 7.72 -0.47
CA ASN A 110 25.16 8.47 0.00
C ASN A 110 26.44 7.61 -0.04
N THR A 111 26.33 6.32 0.25
CA THR A 111 27.46 5.37 0.16
C THR A 111 27.85 5.11 -1.30
N PHE A 112 26.89 5.12 -2.23
CA PHE A 112 27.17 5.01 -3.65
C PHE A 112 28.10 6.08 -4.19
N SER A 113 27.94 7.33 -3.74
CA SER A 113 28.85 8.42 -4.12
C SER A 113 30.33 8.11 -3.84
N LYS A 114 30.61 7.08 -3.01
CA LYS A 114 31.94 6.59 -2.62
C LYS A 114 32.36 5.26 -3.27
N GLY A 115 31.63 4.76 -4.27
CA GLY A 115 32.07 3.60 -5.10
C GLY A 115 31.26 2.30 -4.98
N MET A 116 29.95 2.38 -4.71
CA MET A 116 29.08 1.18 -4.61
C MET A 116 28.70 0.62 -6.01
N LYS A 117 28.29 -0.65 -6.09
CA LYS A 117 27.96 -1.33 -7.36
C LYS A 117 26.68 -0.75 -7.99
N PRO A 118 26.68 -0.39 -9.28
CA PRO A 118 25.51 0.19 -9.97
C PRO A 118 24.25 -0.69 -9.95
N ALA A 119 24.40 -2.02 -9.94
CA ALA A 119 23.28 -2.96 -9.98
C ALA A 119 22.35 -2.85 -8.76
N VAL A 120 22.91 -2.70 -7.56
CA VAL A 120 22.14 -2.58 -6.31
C VAL A 120 21.28 -1.31 -6.29
N ILE A 121 21.76 -0.26 -6.96
CA ILE A 121 21.08 1.04 -7.00
C ILE A 121 20.00 1.05 -8.05
N ALA A 122 20.20 0.36 -9.18
CA ALA A 122 19.14 0.13 -10.14
C ALA A 122 17.93 -0.54 -9.46
N ASP A 123 18.18 -1.55 -8.61
CA ASP A 123 17.12 -2.18 -7.84
C ASP A 123 16.52 -1.24 -6.77
N ALA A 124 17.34 -0.42 -6.11
CA ALA A 124 16.85 0.58 -5.16
C ALA A 124 15.95 1.64 -5.84
N CYS A 125 16.24 2.02 -7.09
CA CYS A 125 15.39 2.91 -7.87
C CYS A 125 13.99 2.32 -8.09
N LEU A 126 13.86 1.00 -8.30
CA LEU A 126 12.54 0.35 -8.40
C LEU A 126 11.71 0.56 -7.12
N VAL A 127 12.36 0.58 -5.95
CA VAL A 127 11.69 0.86 -4.68
C VAL A 127 11.28 2.33 -4.57
N VAL A 128 12.15 3.26 -5.01
CA VAL A 128 11.85 4.70 -5.06
C VAL A 128 10.63 4.97 -5.94
N ASP A 129 10.54 4.29 -7.09
CA ASP A 129 9.43 4.40 -8.02
C ASP A 129 8.09 4.00 -7.38
N VAL A 130 8.11 2.97 -6.53
CA VAL A 130 6.93 2.53 -5.77
C VAL A 130 6.62 3.47 -4.60
N LEU A 131 7.62 4.08 -3.96
CA LEU A 131 7.42 5.02 -2.86
C LEU A 131 6.68 6.29 -3.33
N GLY A 132 7.14 6.89 -4.42
CA GLY A 132 6.47 8.02 -5.07
C GLY A 132 7.43 9.05 -5.67
N GLU A 133 6.89 9.95 -6.50
CA GLU A 133 7.67 10.96 -7.22
C GLU A 133 8.30 12.00 -6.29
N ASP A 134 7.66 12.33 -5.16
CA ASP A 134 8.19 13.28 -4.18
C ASP A 134 9.52 12.83 -3.57
N PHE A 135 9.65 11.52 -3.31
CA PHE A 135 10.90 10.98 -2.79
C PHE A 135 11.97 10.92 -3.88
N ARG A 136 11.56 10.66 -5.13
CA ARG A 136 12.46 10.69 -6.29
C ARG A 136 13.05 12.09 -6.50
N SER A 137 12.22 13.13 -6.51
CA SER A 137 12.69 14.52 -6.67
C SER A 137 13.65 14.92 -5.56
N LEU A 138 13.32 14.60 -4.30
CA LEU A 138 14.20 14.84 -3.16
C LEU A 138 15.57 14.16 -3.30
N LEU A 139 15.59 12.89 -3.73
CA LEU A 139 16.83 12.15 -3.97
C LEU A 139 17.66 12.79 -5.09
N VAL A 140 17.02 13.16 -6.20
CA VAL A 140 17.67 13.80 -7.36
C VAL A 140 18.26 15.15 -6.97
N ASP A 141 17.48 16.03 -6.35
CA ASP A 141 17.92 17.36 -5.93
C ASP A 141 19.12 17.29 -4.99
N ARG A 142 19.09 16.32 -4.07
CA ARG A 142 20.20 16.10 -3.14
C ARG A 142 21.45 15.58 -3.84
N TYR A 143 21.29 14.63 -4.76
CA TYR A 143 22.41 14.09 -5.53
C TYR A 143 23.05 15.17 -6.42
N VAL A 144 22.24 15.96 -7.12
CA VAL A 144 22.67 17.13 -7.88
C VAL A 144 23.40 18.12 -6.97
N GLY A 145 22.85 18.39 -5.78
CA GLY A 145 23.49 19.23 -4.77
C GLY A 145 24.87 18.74 -4.34
N LEU A 146 25.06 17.43 -4.17
CA LEU A 146 26.34 16.81 -3.83
C LEU A 146 27.36 16.92 -4.97
N VAL A 147 26.98 16.59 -6.20
CA VAL A 147 27.87 16.67 -7.37
C VAL A 147 28.26 18.12 -7.66
N LEU A 148 27.31 19.05 -7.58
CA LEU A 148 27.56 20.48 -7.76
C LEU A 148 28.26 21.13 -6.56
N LYS A 149 28.48 20.44 -5.45
CA LYS A 149 29.19 20.99 -4.29
C LYS A 149 30.66 21.28 -4.61
N GLU A 150 31.34 20.35 -5.30
CA GLU A 150 32.71 20.55 -5.78
C GLU A 150 32.77 21.68 -6.81
N TYR A 151 31.80 21.73 -7.73
CA TYR A 151 31.71 22.80 -8.72
C TYR A 151 31.49 24.17 -8.07
N ARG A 152 30.52 24.28 -7.14
CA ARG A 152 30.33 25.50 -6.34
C ARG A 152 31.57 25.87 -5.55
N ARG A 153 32.34 24.91 -5.01
CA ARG A 153 33.59 25.22 -4.31
C ARG A 153 34.65 25.84 -5.23
N ILE A 154 34.75 25.38 -6.47
CA ILE A 154 35.75 25.86 -7.45
C ILE A 154 35.32 27.19 -8.08
N PHE A 155 34.02 27.35 -8.34
CA PHE A 155 33.47 28.48 -9.11
C PHE A 155 32.71 29.52 -8.28
N CYS A 156 32.48 29.31 -6.96
CA CYS A 156 32.19 30.41 -6.05
C CYS A 156 33.51 31.13 -5.75
N THR A 157 33.91 31.95 -6.70
CA THR A 157 34.95 32.94 -6.48
C THR A 157 34.42 33.94 -5.47
N SER A 158 35.22 34.24 -4.45
CA SER A 158 35.06 35.42 -3.60
C SER A 158 35.46 36.68 -4.39
N ASP A 159 34.96 36.84 -5.62
CA ASP A 159 35.45 37.81 -6.60
C ASP A 159 34.37 38.85 -6.96
N GLU A 160 33.73 39.37 -5.91
CA GLU A 160 33.13 40.72 -5.90
C GLU A 160 33.87 41.56 -4.83
N ALA A 161 35.18 41.75 -4.98
CA ALA A 161 35.93 42.83 -4.33
C ALA A 161 37.31 42.98 -5.00
N GLY A 162 37.32 43.67 -6.15
CA GLY A 162 38.50 44.08 -6.90
C GLY A 162 38.12 44.98 -8.05
#